data_AF-A0A1G3FMK6-F1
#
_entry.id   AF-A0A1G3FMK6-F1
#
_cell.length_a   1.000
_cell.length_b   1.000
_cell.length_c   1.000
_cell.angle_alpha   90.00
_cell.angle_beta   90.00
_cell.angle_gamma   90.00
#
_symmetry.space_group_name_H-M   'P 1'
#
loop_
_entity.id
_entity.type
_entity.pdbx_description
1 polymer ?
#
loop_
_entity_poly.entity_id
_entity_poly.type
_entity_poly.pdbx_seq_one_letter_code
_entity_poly.pdbx_strand_id
1 'polypeptide(L)'
;MFIPWSRQRQARCLQASGTGVCRRWLRIAPASLLAALPALDSVLYLPLAAGGQELSALPRGLLVETPQLALLLRVRWLMAVSVIAVDGPREWVDGLDRAGRPCVRLHLLPDTDYLGWDRLLAGGEPATAMPDTPHLPALDAYPLRFRRYRLAGLDVLRGEVDSGLSPLGRQLAGQIVHAHTGQRDRQFR
;
A
#
# COMPACT_ATOMS: atom_id res chain seq x y z
N MET A 1 44.09 -11.49 11.42
CA MET A 1 44.23 -10.26 10.59
C MET A 1 42.82 -9.75 10.32
N PHE A 2 42.34 -8.79 11.13
CA PHE A 2 40.95 -8.30 11.08
C PHE A 2 40.80 -7.30 9.93
N ILE A 3 40.01 -7.64 8.93
CA ILE A 3 39.62 -6.69 7.88
C ILE A 3 38.53 -5.79 8.48
N PRO A 4 38.73 -4.47 8.58
CA PRO A 4 37.73 -3.58 9.16
C PRO A 4 36.49 -3.54 8.27
N TRP A 5 35.31 -3.76 8.86
CA TRP A 5 34.00 -3.79 8.18
C TRP A 5 33.66 -2.52 7.38
N SER A 6 34.39 -1.42 7.58
CA SER A 6 34.19 -0.16 6.86
C SER A 6 34.55 -0.25 5.37
N ARG A 7 35.56 -1.05 4.99
CA ARG A 7 35.96 -1.16 3.56
C ARG A 7 35.00 -2.02 2.73
N GLN A 8 34.29 -2.96 3.37
CA GLN A 8 33.33 -3.83 2.68
C GLN A 8 31.99 -3.12 2.37
N ARG A 9 31.64 -2.07 3.13
CA ARG A 9 30.48 -1.20 2.79
C ARG A 9 30.79 -0.24 1.64
N GLN A 10 32.00 0.34 1.59
CA GLN A 10 32.36 1.28 0.52
C GLN A 10 32.40 0.64 -0.87
N ALA A 11 32.81 -0.63 -0.99
CA ALA A 11 32.83 -1.34 -2.27
C ALA A 11 31.43 -1.62 -2.84
N ARG A 12 30.37 -1.66 -1.99
CA ARG A 12 28.98 -1.83 -2.44
C ARG A 12 28.28 -0.51 -2.79
N CYS A 13 28.79 0.64 -2.33
CA CYS A 13 28.18 1.95 -2.59
C CYS A 13 28.61 2.56 -3.95
N LEU A 14 29.65 2.03 -4.61
CA LEU A 14 30.12 2.55 -5.90
C LEU A 14 29.29 2.11 -7.12
N GLN A 15 28.19 1.37 -6.92
CA GLN A 15 27.29 0.95 -8.01
C GLN A 15 25.84 1.45 -7.91
N ALA A 16 25.50 2.28 -6.92
CA ALA A 16 24.17 2.86 -6.81
C ALA A 16 24.04 4.13 -7.68
N SER A 17 24.13 3.97 -9.00
CA SER A 17 23.86 5.04 -9.98
C SER A 17 22.45 4.97 -10.57
N GLY A 18 21.51 4.33 -9.87
CA GLY A 18 20.09 4.34 -10.18
C GLY A 18 19.29 4.62 -8.93
N THR A 19 18.22 5.40 -9.04
CA THR A 19 17.18 5.53 -8.01
C THR A 19 16.71 4.13 -7.61
N GLY A 20 17.15 3.65 -6.45
CA GLY A 20 16.91 2.28 -6.01
C GLY A 20 15.44 2.07 -5.72
N VAL A 21 14.78 1.26 -6.54
CA VAL A 21 13.42 0.75 -6.27
C VAL A 21 13.55 -0.65 -5.70
N CYS A 22 13.11 -0.84 -4.46
CA CYS A 22 12.97 -2.14 -3.83
C CYS A 22 11.52 -2.60 -3.96
N ARG A 23 11.29 -3.84 -4.36
CA ARG A 23 9.97 -4.47 -4.42
C ARG A 23 9.98 -5.78 -3.66
N ARG A 24 8.98 -6.00 -2.82
CA ARG A 24 8.76 -7.25 -2.07
C ARG A 24 7.34 -7.73 -2.28
N TRP A 25 7.21 -9.01 -2.61
CA TRP A 25 5.92 -9.66 -2.85
C TRP A 25 5.52 -10.49 -1.64
N LEU A 26 4.27 -10.34 -1.22
CA LEU A 26 3.70 -11.03 -0.09
C LEU A 26 2.35 -11.60 -0.47
N ARG A 27 2.07 -12.84 -0.07
CA ARG A 27 0.74 -13.41 -0.07
C ARG A 27 0.08 -13.11 1.27
N ILE A 28 -1.17 -12.67 1.24
CA ILE A 28 -1.92 -12.33 2.46
C ILE A 28 -3.37 -12.79 2.34
N ALA A 29 -3.93 -13.30 3.42
CA ALA A 29 -5.36 -13.57 3.52
C ALA A 29 -6.12 -12.25 3.80
N PRO A 30 -7.33 -12.03 3.28
CA PRO A 30 -8.12 -10.83 3.55
C PRO A 30 -8.33 -10.57 5.04
N ALA A 31 -8.59 -11.62 5.82
CA ALA A 31 -8.76 -11.50 7.26
C ALA A 31 -7.48 -10.99 7.95
N SER A 32 -6.30 -11.48 7.53
CA SER A 32 -5.01 -11.01 8.05
C SER A 32 -4.73 -9.56 7.66
N LEU A 33 -5.05 -9.17 6.42
CA LEU A 33 -4.94 -7.78 5.97
C LEU A 33 -5.83 -6.87 6.84
N LEU A 34 -7.12 -7.19 6.95
CA LEU A 34 -8.08 -6.42 7.76
C LEU A 34 -7.69 -6.35 9.24
N ALA A 35 -7.02 -7.39 9.75
CA ALA A 35 -6.49 -7.40 11.11
C ALA A 35 -5.32 -6.43 11.33
N ALA A 36 -4.48 -6.24 10.32
CA ALA A 36 -3.29 -5.40 10.40
C ALA A 36 -3.59 -3.91 10.17
N LEU A 37 -4.60 -3.58 9.35
CA LEU A 37 -4.90 -2.20 8.95
C LEU A 37 -5.11 -1.21 10.12
N PRO A 38 -5.80 -1.54 11.22
CA PRO A 38 -5.98 -0.60 12.33
C PRO A 38 -4.68 -0.17 13.02
N ALA A 39 -3.61 -0.97 12.90
CA ALA A 39 -2.32 -0.66 13.52
C ALA A 39 -1.52 0.38 12.73
N LEU A 40 -1.95 0.77 11.52
CA LEU A 40 -1.22 1.72 10.66
C LEU A 40 -1.43 3.17 11.07
N ASP A 41 -2.39 3.44 11.95
CA ASP A 41 -2.96 4.76 12.17
C ASP A 41 -3.37 5.42 10.83
N SER A 42 -2.72 6.52 10.43
CA SER A 42 -3.08 7.28 9.23
C SER A 42 -2.32 6.83 7.99
N VAL A 43 -3.03 6.47 6.93
CA VAL A 43 -2.44 6.15 5.62
C VAL A 43 -3.20 6.84 4.51
N LEU A 44 -2.55 7.04 3.36
CA LEU A 44 -3.25 7.50 2.16
C LEU A 44 -3.72 6.29 1.34
N TYR A 45 -5.03 6.09 1.31
CA TYR A 45 -5.73 5.00 0.62
C TYR A 45 -6.17 5.44 -0.78
N LEU A 46 -5.74 4.71 -1.80
CA LEU A 46 -6.07 4.96 -3.21
C LEU A 46 -6.78 3.71 -3.77
N PRO A 47 -8.10 3.74 -4.00
CA PRO A 47 -8.75 2.72 -4.82
C PRO A 47 -8.27 2.85 -6.26
N LEU A 48 -7.94 1.73 -6.90
CA LEU A 48 -7.46 1.72 -8.28
C LEU A 48 -8.58 1.29 -9.24
N ALA A 49 -8.51 1.76 -10.48
CA ALA A 49 -9.46 1.41 -11.55
C ALA A 49 -9.31 -0.05 -12.01
N ALA A 50 -9.45 -0.99 -11.10
CA ALA A 50 -9.36 -2.42 -11.37
C ALA A 50 -10.47 -2.84 -12.34
N GLY A 51 -10.11 -3.10 -13.59
CA GLY A 51 -10.98 -3.77 -14.54
C GLY A 51 -11.19 -5.22 -14.12
N GLY A 52 -12.42 -5.60 -13.81
CA GLY A 52 -12.74 -6.99 -13.50
C GLY A 52 -14.00 -7.12 -12.65
N GLN A 53 -15.03 -7.74 -13.24
CA GLN A 53 -16.26 -8.15 -12.59
C GLN A 53 -16.02 -9.44 -11.80
N GLU A 54 -15.04 -9.45 -10.90
CA GLU A 54 -14.88 -10.57 -9.97
C GLU A 54 -15.93 -10.42 -8.86
N LEU A 55 -17.14 -10.90 -9.15
CA LEU A 55 -18.08 -11.41 -8.15
C LEU A 55 -17.55 -12.73 -7.55
N SER A 56 -16.23 -12.82 -7.34
CA SER A 56 -15.67 -13.92 -6.58
C SER A 56 -16.29 -13.88 -5.19
N ALA A 57 -16.62 -15.06 -4.65
CA ALA A 57 -17.13 -15.22 -3.30
C ALA A 57 -16.31 -14.35 -2.32
N LEU A 58 -16.95 -13.29 -1.83
CA LEU A 58 -16.38 -12.43 -0.81
C LEU A 58 -16.00 -13.30 0.40
N PRO A 59 -14.90 -12.97 1.08
CA PRO A 59 -14.51 -13.71 2.27
C PRO A 59 -15.65 -13.71 3.28
N ARG A 60 -16.06 -14.91 3.72
CA ARG A 60 -17.14 -15.07 4.69
C ARG A 60 -16.73 -14.46 6.03
N GLY A 61 -17.70 -13.86 6.72
CA GLY A 61 -17.49 -13.28 8.04
C GLY A 61 -16.80 -11.91 8.05
N LEU A 62 -16.44 -11.36 6.89
CA LEU A 62 -15.86 -10.02 6.77
C LEU A 62 -16.85 -9.05 6.15
N LEU A 63 -16.92 -7.84 6.70
CA LEU A 63 -17.72 -6.73 6.20
C LEU A 63 -16.87 -5.47 6.15
N VAL A 64 -17.16 -4.60 5.19
CA VAL A 64 -16.63 -3.23 5.15
C VAL A 64 -17.79 -2.26 5.16
N GLU A 65 -17.62 -1.11 5.80
CA GLU A 65 -18.72 -0.14 5.91
C GLU A 65 -18.95 0.70 4.65
N THR A 66 -17.92 0.91 3.83
CA THR A 66 -18.03 1.77 2.65
C THR A 66 -17.68 1.02 1.36
N PRO A 67 -18.33 1.37 0.22
CA PRO A 67 -18.06 0.71 -1.06
C PRO A 67 -16.60 0.77 -1.51
N GLN A 68 -15.92 1.88 -1.23
CA GLN A 68 -14.52 2.10 -1.59
C GLN A 68 -13.63 1.03 -0.95
N LEU A 69 -13.91 0.66 0.31
CA LEU A 69 -13.12 -0.34 1.04
C LEU A 69 -13.37 -1.78 0.58
N ALA A 70 -14.41 -2.04 -0.21
CA ALA A 70 -14.72 -3.40 -0.69
C ALA A 70 -13.57 -4.00 -1.50
N LEU A 71 -12.71 -3.16 -2.10
CA LEU A 71 -11.51 -3.59 -2.81
C LEU A 71 -10.49 -4.29 -1.89
N LEU A 72 -10.45 -3.96 -0.60
CA LEU A 72 -9.58 -4.64 0.39
C LEU A 72 -9.95 -6.11 0.57
N LEU A 73 -11.24 -6.46 0.42
CA LEU A 73 -11.72 -7.84 0.53
C LEU A 73 -11.26 -8.71 -0.66
N ARG A 74 -10.87 -8.08 -1.77
CA ARG A 74 -10.37 -8.74 -2.98
C ARG A 74 -8.89 -9.04 -2.91
N VAL A 75 -8.13 -8.33 -2.06
CA VAL A 75 -6.67 -8.45 -1.97
C VAL A 75 -6.25 -9.86 -1.57
N ARG A 76 -5.28 -10.41 -2.30
CA ARG A 76 -4.65 -11.72 -2.06
C ARG A 76 -3.13 -11.64 -2.03
N TRP A 77 -2.58 -10.61 -2.69
CA TRP A 77 -1.16 -10.32 -2.65
C TRP A 77 -0.93 -8.85 -2.34
N LEU A 78 0.20 -8.58 -1.70
CA LEU A 78 0.74 -7.24 -1.51
C LEU A 78 2.05 -7.14 -2.28
N MET A 79 2.22 -6.05 -3.01
CA MET A 79 3.51 -5.61 -3.53
C MET A 79 3.92 -4.39 -2.73
N ALA A 80 4.83 -4.60 -1.78
CA ALA A 80 5.47 -3.51 -1.06
C ALA A 80 6.56 -2.90 -1.92
N VAL A 81 6.55 -1.59 -2.07
CA VAL A 81 7.50 -0.83 -2.87
C VAL A 81 8.13 0.25 -2.00
N SER A 82 9.45 0.35 -2.06
CA SER A 82 10.23 1.43 -1.46
C SER A 82 11.11 2.06 -2.55
N VAL A 83 11.07 3.38 -2.66
CA VAL A 83 11.92 4.13 -3.58
C VAL A 83 12.54 5.32 -2.86
N ILE A 84 13.79 5.60 -3.17
CA ILE A 84 14.44 6.85 -2.78
C ILE A 84 14.17 7.88 -3.87
N ALA A 85 13.19 8.76 -3.64
CA ALA A 85 12.88 9.87 -4.52
C ALA A 85 13.75 11.09 -4.19
N VAL A 86 13.72 12.11 -5.05
CA VAL A 86 14.50 13.35 -4.89
C VAL A 86 14.15 14.08 -3.59
N ASP A 87 12.91 13.96 -3.14
CA ASP A 87 12.38 14.61 -1.96
C ASP A 87 12.30 13.69 -0.73
N GLY A 88 12.85 12.48 -0.82
CA GLY A 88 12.95 11.54 0.29
C GLY A 88 12.48 10.13 -0.05
N PRO A 89 12.55 9.21 0.93
CA PRO A 89 12.03 7.86 0.76
C PRO A 89 10.51 7.89 0.62
N ARG A 90 9.99 7.10 -0.32
CA ARG A 90 8.56 6.89 -0.52
C ARG A 90 8.29 5.40 -0.44
N GLU A 91 7.31 5.04 0.37
CA GLU A 91 6.87 3.66 0.55
C GLU A 91 5.38 3.55 0.26
N TRP A 92 5.01 2.48 -0.43
CA TRP A 92 3.61 2.12 -0.62
C TRP A 92 3.45 0.61 -0.76
N VAL A 93 2.21 0.17 -0.60
CA VAL A 93 1.80 -1.20 -0.83
C VAL A 93 0.68 -1.18 -1.86
N ASP A 94 0.88 -1.88 -2.97
CA ASP A 94 -0.20 -2.25 -3.87
C ASP A 94 -0.85 -3.54 -3.37
N GLY A 95 -2.17 -3.53 -3.21
CA GLY A 95 -2.97 -4.73 -2.99
C GLY A 95 -3.49 -5.26 -4.31
N LEU A 96 -3.26 -6.54 -4.57
CA LEU A 96 -3.61 -7.22 -5.81
C LEU A 96 -4.70 -8.25 -5.56
N ASP A 97 -5.65 -8.35 -6.47
CA ASP A 97 -6.69 -9.37 -6.45
C ASP A 97 -6.21 -10.74 -6.94
N ARG A 98 -7.10 -11.75 -6.93
CA ARG A 98 -6.84 -13.13 -7.37
C ARG A 98 -6.26 -13.27 -8.79
N ALA A 99 -6.54 -12.31 -9.67
CA ALA A 99 -6.03 -12.30 -11.04
C ALA A 99 -4.67 -11.61 -11.15
N GLY A 100 -4.08 -11.17 -10.03
CA GLY A 100 -2.84 -10.40 -10.03
C GLY A 100 -3.04 -8.95 -10.48
N ARG A 101 -4.27 -8.43 -10.50
CA ARG A 101 -4.53 -7.04 -10.88
C ARG A 101 -4.49 -6.15 -9.64
N PRO A 102 -3.77 -5.03 -9.65
CA PRO A 102 -3.76 -4.10 -8.53
C PRO A 102 -5.15 -3.48 -8.38
N CYS A 103 -5.71 -3.48 -7.17
CA CYS A 103 -7.04 -2.94 -6.90
C CYS A 103 -7.03 -1.82 -5.85
N VAL A 104 -5.98 -1.72 -5.06
CA VAL A 104 -5.83 -0.70 -4.04
C VAL A 104 -4.36 -0.37 -3.88
N ARG A 105 -4.06 0.87 -3.50
CA ARG A 105 -2.74 1.29 -3.04
C ARG A 105 -2.85 1.97 -1.68
N LEU A 106 -1.93 1.64 -0.79
CA LEU A 106 -1.73 2.31 0.49
C LEU A 106 -0.39 3.00 0.46
N HIS A 107 -0.33 4.32 0.64
CA HIS A 107 0.91 5.03 0.83
C HIS A 107 1.20 5.26 2.30
N LEU A 108 2.46 5.05 2.68
CA LEU A 108 2.98 5.48 3.95
C LEU A 108 3.05 7.00 3.99
N LEU A 109 2.50 7.58 5.06
CA LEU A 109 2.58 8.99 5.40
C LEU A 109 3.50 9.17 6.63
N PRO A 110 4.00 10.40 6.87
CA PRO A 110 4.67 10.75 8.13
C PRO A 110 3.85 10.41 9.38
N ASP A 111 2.53 10.44 9.26
CA ASP A 111 1.56 10.14 10.33
C ASP A 111 1.25 8.64 10.45
N THR A 112 1.77 7.79 9.55
CA THR A 112 1.61 6.34 9.64
C THR A 112 2.43 5.78 10.79
N ASP A 113 1.85 4.89 11.60
CA ASP A 113 2.62 4.08 12.54
C ASP A 113 3.53 3.11 11.76
N TYR A 114 4.81 3.44 11.72
CA TYR A 114 5.82 2.68 11.00
C TYR A 114 5.98 1.24 11.54
N LEU A 115 5.75 1.02 12.85
CA LEU A 115 5.79 -0.33 13.42
C LEU A 115 4.56 -1.13 13.00
N GLY A 116 3.40 -0.47 12.89
CA GLY A 116 2.21 -1.04 12.27
C GLY A 116 2.46 -1.44 10.81
N TRP A 117 3.11 -0.56 10.05
CA TRP A 117 3.49 -0.80 8.66
C TRP A 117 4.43 -2.00 8.52
N ASP A 118 5.50 -2.05 9.32
CA ASP A 118 6.44 -3.17 9.29
C ASP A 118 5.76 -4.50 9.69
N ARG A 119 4.87 -4.49 10.68
CA ARG A 119 4.06 -5.68 11.05
C ARG A 119 3.14 -6.13 9.93
N LEU A 120 2.52 -5.21 9.18
CA LEU A 120 1.73 -5.56 7.99
C LEU A 120 2.60 -6.30 6.97
N LEU A 121 3.82 -5.83 6.72
CA LEU A 121 4.75 -6.44 5.77
C LEU A 121 5.33 -7.77 6.27
N ALA A 122 5.53 -7.89 7.58
CA ALA A 122 6.01 -9.11 8.21
C ALA A 122 4.92 -10.21 8.29
N GLY A 123 3.64 -9.83 8.36
CA GLY A 123 2.51 -10.75 8.44
C GLY A 123 2.11 -11.42 7.12
N GLY A 124 2.78 -11.09 6.02
CA GLY A 124 2.58 -11.71 4.71
C GLY A 124 3.61 -12.80 4.41
N GLU A 125 3.19 -13.86 3.73
CA GLU A 125 4.07 -14.94 3.30
C GLU A 125 4.86 -14.50 2.05
N PRO A 126 6.21 -14.58 2.03
CA PRO A 126 6.99 -14.20 0.86
C PRO A 126 6.57 -15.00 -0.38
N ALA A 127 6.34 -14.31 -1.50
CA ALA A 127 6.03 -14.96 -2.78
C ALA A 127 7.21 -14.83 -3.75
N THR A 128 7.62 -15.94 -4.36
CA THR A 128 8.80 -16.02 -5.25
C THR A 128 8.49 -15.65 -6.70
N ALA A 129 7.22 -15.72 -7.12
CA ALA A 129 6.79 -15.47 -8.48
C ALA A 129 5.89 -14.23 -8.59
N MET A 130 6.20 -13.39 -9.57
CA MET A 130 5.58 -12.09 -9.81
C MET A 130 4.39 -12.23 -10.77
N PRO A 131 3.19 -11.73 -10.42
CA PRO A 131 2.16 -11.43 -11.41
C PRO A 131 2.57 -10.19 -12.22
N ASP A 132 2.37 -10.20 -13.54
CA ASP A 132 2.48 -8.97 -14.33
C ASP A 132 1.44 -7.95 -13.84
N THR A 133 1.90 -6.90 -13.16
CA THR A 133 1.02 -5.85 -12.65
C THR A 133 0.88 -4.72 -13.64
N PRO A 134 -0.29 -4.54 -14.28
CA PRO A 134 -0.55 -3.35 -15.05
C PRO A 134 -0.55 -2.12 -14.13
N HIS A 135 -0.05 -1.00 -14.64
CA HIS A 135 -0.25 0.29 -13.97
C HIS A 135 -1.71 0.72 -14.16
N LEU A 136 -2.43 0.86 -13.06
CA LEU A 136 -3.82 1.32 -13.08
C LEU A 136 -3.94 2.71 -12.41
N PRO A 137 -4.75 3.61 -12.97
CA PRO A 137 -4.95 4.92 -12.37
C PRO A 137 -5.71 4.78 -11.05
N ALA A 138 -5.40 5.67 -10.11
CA ALA A 138 -6.20 5.85 -8.92
C ALA A 138 -7.53 6.51 -9.30
N LEU A 139 -8.62 6.02 -8.72
CA LEU A 139 -9.96 6.58 -8.90
C LEU A 139 -10.16 7.81 -8.00
N ASP A 140 -9.60 7.74 -6.80
CA ASP A 140 -9.67 8.78 -5.78
C ASP A 140 -8.51 8.58 -4.79
N ALA A 141 -8.39 9.43 -3.78
CA ALA A 141 -7.41 9.32 -2.72
C ALA A 141 -7.96 9.84 -1.39
N TYR A 142 -7.88 9.01 -0.36
CA TYR A 142 -8.46 9.31 0.95
C TYR A 142 -7.40 9.12 2.04
N PRO A 143 -7.08 10.14 2.85
CA PRO A 143 -6.36 9.92 4.09
C PRO A 143 -7.29 9.22 5.05
N LEU A 144 -6.98 7.97 5.42
CA LEU A 144 -7.83 7.12 6.24
C LEU A 144 -7.10 6.65 7.50
N ARG A 145 -7.86 6.53 8.58
CA ARG A 145 -7.59 5.64 9.72
C ARG A 145 -8.54 4.46 9.65
N PHE A 146 -8.03 3.27 9.92
CA PHE A 146 -8.86 2.06 9.92
C PHE A 146 -9.29 1.71 11.34
N ARG A 147 -10.56 1.34 11.49
CA ARG A 147 -11.07 0.72 12.71
C ARG A 147 -11.66 -0.64 12.40
N ARG A 148 -11.43 -1.58 13.30
CA ARG A 148 -12.03 -2.90 13.25
C ARG A 148 -12.86 -3.13 14.51
N TYR A 149 -14.05 -3.69 14.33
CA TYR A 149 -14.93 -4.09 15.43
C TYR A 149 -15.80 -5.27 14.99
N ARG A 150 -16.54 -5.86 15.94
CA ARG A 150 -17.40 -7.01 15.68
C ARG A 150 -18.88 -6.61 15.71
N LEU A 151 -19.66 -7.07 14.73
CA LEU A 151 -21.10 -6.83 14.64
C LEU A 151 -21.82 -8.11 14.22
N ALA A 152 -22.73 -8.62 15.05
CA ALA A 152 -23.51 -9.83 14.76
C ALA A 152 -22.65 -11.03 14.28
N GLY A 153 -21.48 -11.22 14.89
CA GLY A 153 -20.54 -12.29 14.53
C GLY A 153 -19.61 -11.98 13.35
N LEU A 154 -19.87 -10.91 12.59
CA LEU A 154 -19.04 -10.42 11.49
C LEU A 154 -17.91 -9.51 11.99
N ASP A 155 -16.74 -9.63 11.38
CA ASP A 155 -15.65 -8.67 11.51
C ASP A 155 -15.87 -7.52 10.54
N VAL A 156 -16.04 -6.31 11.07
CA VAL A 156 -16.32 -5.11 10.28
C VAL A 156 -15.10 -4.20 10.25
N LEU A 157 -14.70 -3.78 9.06
CA LEU A 157 -13.71 -2.73 8.85
C LEU A 157 -14.40 -1.42 8.47
N ARG A 158 -14.11 -0.37 9.25
CA ARG A 158 -14.45 1.02 8.98
C ARG A 158 -13.19 1.76 8.54
N GLY A 159 -13.34 2.66 7.57
CA GLY A 159 -12.34 3.68 7.25
C GLY A 159 -12.89 5.04 7.64
N GLU A 160 -12.20 5.73 8.54
CA GLU A 160 -12.53 7.10 8.95
C GLU A 160 -11.59 8.05 8.22
N VAL A 161 -12.15 9.07 7.56
CA VAL A 161 -11.32 10.11 6.93
C VAL A 161 -10.54 10.83 8.02
N ASP A 162 -9.22 10.86 7.86
CA ASP A 162 -8.34 11.52 8.81
C ASP A 162 -8.16 12.99 8.47
N SER A 163 -8.93 13.84 9.14
CA SER A 163 -8.73 15.30 9.10
C SER A 163 -7.58 15.77 9.99
N GLY A 164 -7.03 14.89 10.83
CA GLY A 164 -5.98 15.16 11.82
C GLY A 164 -4.55 14.99 11.32
N LEU A 165 -4.34 14.77 10.01
CA LEU A 165 -2.99 14.66 9.44
C LEU A 165 -2.12 15.86 9.80
N SER A 166 -0.85 15.63 10.11
CA SER A 166 0.15 16.67 10.28
C SER A 166 0.29 17.54 9.02
N PRO A 167 0.81 18.79 9.12
CA PRO A 167 1.08 19.61 7.95
C PRO A 167 1.95 18.91 6.91
N LEU A 168 2.95 18.15 7.37
CA LEU A 168 3.85 17.38 6.50
C LEU A 168 3.10 16.23 5.81
N GLY A 169 2.27 15.49 6.54
CA GLY A 169 1.43 14.43 5.97
C GLY A 169 0.45 14.94 4.93
N ARG A 170 -0.20 16.08 5.18
CA ARG A 170 -1.09 16.73 4.21
C ARG A 170 -0.34 17.15 2.95
N GLN A 171 0.84 17.75 3.10
CA GLN A 171 1.67 18.14 1.97
C GLN A 171 2.07 16.94 1.13
N LEU A 172 2.58 15.87 1.76
CA LEU A 172 3.00 14.66 1.04
C LEU A 172 1.80 13.99 0.35
N ALA A 173 0.66 13.89 1.03
CA ALA A 173 -0.56 13.36 0.44
C ALA A 173 -0.96 14.16 -0.80
N GLY A 174 -0.95 15.50 -0.73
CA GLY A 174 -1.23 16.37 -1.87
C GLY A 174 -0.28 16.15 -3.05
N GLN A 175 1.01 15.98 -2.79
CA GLN A 175 2.01 15.67 -3.83
C GLN A 175 1.75 14.31 -4.50
N ILE A 176 1.43 13.28 -3.70
CA ILE A 176 1.11 11.94 -4.21
C ILE A 176 -0.15 11.99 -5.08
N VAL A 177 -1.19 12.66 -4.60
CA VAL A 177 -2.45 12.86 -5.35
C VAL A 177 -2.18 13.59 -6.65
N HIS A 178 -1.37 14.65 -6.63
CA HIS A 178 -1.01 15.39 -7.84
C HIS A 178 -0.23 14.52 -8.84
N ALA A 179 0.71 13.69 -8.38
CA ALA A 179 1.45 12.77 -9.24
C ALA A 179 0.53 11.71 -9.89
N HIS A 180 -0.49 11.24 -9.17
CA HIS A 180 -1.43 10.23 -9.65
C HIS A 180 -2.58 10.78 -10.49
N THR A 181 -2.95 12.06 -10.31
CA THR A 181 -3.99 12.74 -11.10
C THR A 181 -3.42 13.53 -12.29
N GLY A 182 -2.20 14.05 -12.17
CA GLY A 182 -1.51 14.90 -13.16
C GLY A 182 -0.94 14.17 -14.38
N GLN A 183 -1.09 12.84 -14.47
CA GLN A 183 -0.75 12.09 -15.67
C GLN A 183 -1.90 12.09 -16.72
N ARG A 184 -2.90 12.96 -16.55
CA ARG A 184 -3.99 13.21 -17.51
C ARG A 184 -3.74 14.32 -18.54
N ASP A 185 -2.65 15.10 -18.43
CA ASP A 185 -2.39 16.24 -19.35
C ASP A 185 -1.25 16.05 -20.36
N ARG A 186 -0.88 14.80 -20.67
CA ARG A 186 -0.04 14.53 -21.84
C ARG A 186 -0.62 13.41 -22.69
N GLN A 187 -1.55 13.81 -23.55
CA GLN A 187 -1.82 13.30 -24.89
C GLN A 187 -3.33 13.34 -25.18
N PHE A 188 -3.90 14.52 -25.36
CA PHE A 188 -4.96 14.70 -26.36
C PHE A 188 -4.86 16.11 -26.95
N ARG A 189 -4.23 16.14 -28.13
CA ARG A 189 -4.16 17.20 -29.15
C ARG A 189 -3.37 18.46 -28.84
#